data_AF-A0A1X1SWK3-F1
#
_entry.id   AF-A0A1X1SWK3-F1
#
_cell.length_a   1.000
_cell.length_b   1.000
_cell.length_c   1.000
_cell.angle_alpha   90.00
_cell.angle_beta   90.00
_cell.angle_gamma   90.00
#
_symmetry.space_group_name_H-M   'P 1'
#
loop_
_entity.id
_entity.type
_entity.pdbx_description
1 polymer ?
#
loop_
_entity_poly.entity_id
_entity_poly.type
_entity_poly.pdbx_seq_one_letter_code
_entity_poly.pdbx_strand_id
1 'polypeptide(L)'
;MKGTNLAASVAMAAAAIALAAPAQADDYDAPFNAQLHTYGIYGPQDQTAWLGKITCERITRGVDHSPYASATFIQRNLALGTTQGQAFQFLGAAIDHYCPDQVGFIQSAGAH
;
A
#
# COMPACT_ATOMS: atom_id res chain seq x y z
N MET A 1 32.39 -41.71 -18.38
CA MET A 1 32.71 -40.54 -17.53
C MET A 1 31.93 -39.27 -17.92
N LYS A 2 31.63 -39.01 -19.21
CA LYS A 2 30.90 -37.80 -19.63
C LYS A 2 29.39 -37.79 -19.31
N GLY A 3 28.70 -38.94 -19.41
CA GLY A 3 27.27 -39.05 -19.12
C GLY A 3 26.90 -38.92 -17.64
N THR A 4 27.77 -39.38 -16.74
CA THR A 4 27.56 -39.31 -15.29
C THR A 4 27.56 -37.86 -14.76
N ASN A 5 28.36 -37.00 -15.38
CA ASN A 5 28.45 -35.58 -15.01
C ASN A 5 27.22 -34.78 -15.47
N LEU A 6 26.59 -35.15 -16.60
CA LEU A 6 25.32 -34.54 -17.04
C LEU A 6 24.15 -34.97 -16.16
N ALA A 7 24.07 -36.24 -15.77
CA ALA A 7 23.01 -36.72 -14.88
C ALA A 7 23.06 -36.05 -13.50
N ALA A 8 24.26 -35.88 -12.93
CA ALA A 8 24.45 -35.23 -11.63
C ALA A 8 24.06 -33.74 -11.65
N SER A 9 24.36 -33.03 -12.74
CA SER A 9 24.05 -31.60 -12.87
C SER A 9 22.55 -31.34 -13.08
N VAL A 10 21.86 -32.19 -13.85
CA VAL A 10 20.40 -32.12 -14.00
C VAL A 10 19.68 -32.41 -12.68
N ALA A 11 20.14 -33.41 -11.92
CA ALA A 11 19.56 -33.75 -10.62
C ALA A 11 19.71 -32.62 -9.58
N MET A 12 20.85 -31.92 -9.55
CA MET A 12 21.03 -30.76 -8.67
C MET A 12 20.13 -29.59 -9.03
N ALA A 13 19.96 -29.28 -10.33
CA ALA A 13 19.08 -28.21 -10.77
C ALA A 13 17.61 -28.49 -10.41
N ALA A 14 17.15 -29.73 -10.62
CA ALA A 14 15.80 -30.14 -10.25
C ALA A 14 15.57 -30.08 -8.73
N ALA A 15 16.56 -30.48 -7.93
CA ALA A 15 16.50 -30.37 -6.48
C ALA A 15 16.46 -28.91 -6.01
N ALA A 16 17.23 -28.01 -6.62
CA ALA A 16 17.22 -26.59 -6.28
C ALA A 16 15.87 -25.91 -6.58
N ILE A 17 15.21 -26.29 -7.67
CA ILE A 17 13.87 -25.78 -8.01
C ILE A 17 12.81 -26.38 -7.08
N ALA A 18 12.92 -27.66 -6.71
CA ALA A 18 12.00 -28.32 -5.79
C ALA A 18 12.13 -27.81 -4.34
N LEU A 19 13.32 -27.34 -3.95
CA LEU A 19 13.62 -26.74 -2.64
C LEU A 19 13.42 -25.23 -2.63
N ALA A 20 13.14 -24.59 -3.77
CA ALA A 20 12.73 -23.20 -3.81
C ALA A 20 11.32 -23.10 -3.23
N ALA A 21 11.24 -22.85 -1.93
CA ALA A 21 9.99 -22.47 -1.31
C ALA A 21 9.42 -21.26 -2.06
N PRO A 22 8.10 -21.19 -2.32
CA PRO A 22 7.52 -19.99 -2.88
C PRO A 22 7.93 -18.83 -1.98
N ALA A 23 8.49 -17.77 -2.58
CA ALA A 23 8.67 -16.51 -1.88
C ALA A 23 7.28 -16.01 -1.55
N GLN A 24 6.81 -16.30 -0.33
CA GLN A 24 5.67 -15.63 0.28
C GLN A 24 6.11 -14.17 0.46
N ALA A 25 5.83 -13.33 -0.53
CA ALA A 25 5.85 -11.91 -0.33
C ALA A 25 4.68 -11.62 0.62
N ASP A 26 4.99 -11.36 1.89
CA ASP A 26 4.00 -10.80 2.81
C ASP A 26 3.49 -9.52 2.15
N ASP A 27 2.22 -9.56 1.76
CA ASP A 27 1.58 -8.45 1.08
C ASP A 27 1.24 -7.37 2.10
N TYR A 28 2.23 -6.50 2.34
CA TYR A 28 2.13 -5.40 3.29
C TYR A 28 0.92 -4.50 3.02
N ASP A 29 0.53 -4.35 1.75
CA ASP A 29 -0.56 -3.45 1.33
C ASP A 29 -1.95 -4.11 1.40
N ALA A 30 -2.03 -5.44 1.52
CA ALA A 30 -3.29 -6.18 1.66
C ALA A 30 -4.18 -5.73 2.85
N PRO A 31 -3.68 -5.57 4.09
CA PRO A 31 -4.50 -5.11 5.21
C PRO A 31 -5.03 -3.68 5.00
N PHE A 32 -4.22 -2.80 4.40
CA PHE A 32 -4.66 -1.44 4.05
C PHE A 32 -5.83 -1.49 3.06
N ASN A 33 -5.71 -2.27 1.99
CA ASN A 33 -6.77 -2.39 1.00
C ASN A 33 -8.05 -3.03 1.59
N ALA A 34 -7.90 -4.04 2.47
CA ALA A 34 -9.02 -4.63 3.19
C ALA A 34 -9.74 -3.60 4.08
N GLN A 35 -9.00 -2.72 4.75
CA GLN A 35 -9.56 -1.63 5.55
C GLN A 35 -10.35 -0.64 4.67
N LEU A 36 -9.81 -0.26 3.51
CA LEU A 36 -10.52 0.64 2.58
C LEU A 36 -11.86 0.08 2.11
N HIS A 37 -11.96 -1.23 1.89
CA HIS A 37 -13.23 -1.87 1.54
C HIS A 37 -14.29 -1.70 2.64
N THR A 38 -13.92 -1.62 3.92
CA THR A 38 -14.87 -1.34 5.02
C THR A 38 -15.46 0.07 4.95
N TYR A 39 -14.77 1.00 4.29
CA TYR A 39 -15.23 2.37 4.02
C TYR A 39 -16.02 2.49 2.72
N GLY A 40 -16.21 1.38 2.00
CA GLY A 40 -16.80 1.37 0.67
C GLY A 40 -15.90 1.99 -0.40
N ILE A 41 -14.59 2.05 -0.16
CA ILE A 41 -13.60 2.51 -1.13
C ILE A 41 -13.01 1.28 -1.82
N TYR A 42 -13.28 1.12 -3.10
CA TYR A 42 -12.84 -0.03 -3.89
C TYR A 42 -11.93 0.42 -5.03
N GLY A 43 -10.87 -0.35 -5.28
CA GLY A 43 -9.94 -0.12 -6.36
C GLY A 43 -8.87 -1.20 -6.46
N PRO A 44 -8.01 -1.16 -7.50
CA PRO A 44 -6.84 -2.02 -7.57
C PRO A 44 -5.91 -1.72 -6.38
N GLN A 45 -5.47 -2.77 -5.69
CA GLN A 45 -4.65 -2.63 -4.49
C GLN A 45 -3.39 -1.80 -4.71
N ASP A 46 -2.64 -2.04 -5.79
CA ASP A 46 -1.42 -1.28 -6.08
C ASP A 46 -1.70 0.22 -6.27
N GLN A 47 -2.86 0.57 -6.82
CA GLN A 47 -3.26 1.96 -7.01
C GLN A 47 -3.62 2.62 -5.68
N THR A 48 -4.41 1.97 -4.84
CA THR A 48 -4.78 2.50 -3.52
C THR A 48 -3.57 2.59 -2.61
N ALA A 49 -2.69 1.58 -2.62
CA ALA A 49 -1.43 1.58 -1.90
C ALA A 49 -0.50 2.72 -2.34
N TRP A 50 -0.32 2.89 -3.65
CA TRP A 50 0.45 4.02 -4.20
C TRP A 50 -0.14 5.36 -3.76
N LEU A 51 -1.47 5.52 -3.80
CA LEU A 51 -2.13 6.76 -3.40
C LEU A 51 -1.97 7.05 -1.89
N GLY A 52 -1.96 6.01 -1.05
CA GLY A 52 -1.64 6.12 0.37
C GLY A 52 -0.20 6.60 0.60
N LYS A 53 0.76 5.95 -0.04
CA LYS A 53 2.20 6.27 0.06
C LYS A 53 2.51 7.69 -0.43
N ILE A 54 1.98 8.10 -1.59
CA ILE A 54 2.22 9.45 -2.12
C ILE A 54 1.53 10.53 -1.26
N THR A 55 0.38 10.25 -0.66
CA THR A 55 -0.25 11.15 0.31
C THR A 55 0.68 11.40 1.50
N CYS A 56 1.24 10.34 2.09
CA CYS A 56 2.23 10.47 3.16
C CYS A 56 3.46 11.28 2.73
N GLU A 57 4.00 11.02 1.53
CA GLU A 57 5.13 11.80 1.01
C GLU A 57 4.80 13.28 0.83
N ARG A 58 3.59 13.61 0.36
CA ARG A 58 3.12 15.00 0.23
C ARG A 58 3.04 15.71 1.58
N ILE A 59 2.56 15.02 2.62
CA ILE A 59 2.50 15.55 3.99
C ILE A 59 3.92 15.82 4.49
N THR A 60 4.82 14.83 4.41
CA THR A 60 6.21 14.95 4.87
C THR A 60 6.98 16.05 4.15
N ARG A 61 6.72 16.27 2.86
CA ARG A 61 7.34 17.33 2.06
C ARG A 61 6.67 18.70 2.23
N GLY A 62 5.62 18.80 3.04
CA GLY A 62 4.86 20.04 3.25
C GLY A 62 4.11 20.53 2.01
N VAL A 63 3.80 19.63 1.06
CA VAL A 63 2.97 19.94 -0.13
C VAL A 63 1.52 20.13 0.29
N ASP A 64 1.03 19.28 1.20
CA ASP A 64 -0.29 19.42 1.79
C ASP A 64 -0.19 20.18 3.11
N HIS A 65 -0.64 21.43 3.11
CA HIS A 65 -0.59 22.29 4.30
C HIS A 65 -1.74 22.04 5.30
N SER A 66 -2.70 21.18 4.97
CA SER A 66 -3.79 20.80 5.87
C SER A 66 -4.35 19.41 5.53
N PRO A 67 -5.01 18.74 6.49
CA PRO A 67 -5.69 17.47 6.23
C PRO A 67 -6.75 17.56 5.13
N TYR A 68 -7.41 18.71 5.00
CA TYR A 68 -8.38 18.97 3.94
C TYR A 68 -7.73 19.03 2.56
N ALA A 69 -6.49 19.51 2.46
CA ALA A 69 -5.73 19.48 1.21
C ALA A 69 -5.42 18.04 0.79
N SER A 70 -4.93 17.21 1.73
CA SER A 70 -4.68 15.79 1.47
C SER A 70 -5.97 15.03 1.14
N ALA A 71 -7.06 15.26 1.88
CA ALA A 71 -8.35 14.64 1.60
C ALA A 71 -8.89 15.05 0.22
N THR A 72 -8.73 16.32 -0.18
CA THR A 72 -9.10 16.78 -1.53
C THR A 72 -8.26 16.10 -2.61
N PHE A 73 -6.96 15.96 -2.39
CA PHE A 73 -6.06 15.25 -3.30
C PHE A 73 -6.47 13.78 -3.45
N ILE A 74 -6.70 13.07 -2.33
CA ILE A 74 -7.18 11.69 -2.32
C ILE A 74 -8.50 11.59 -3.09
N GLN A 75 -9.50 12.41 -2.75
CA GLN A 75 -10.83 12.36 -3.35
C GLN A 75 -10.79 12.53 -4.88
N ARG A 76 -9.92 13.41 -5.38
CA ARG A 76 -9.73 13.65 -6.83
C ARG A 76 -9.05 12.49 -7.56
N ASN A 77 -8.38 11.60 -6.84
CA ASN A 77 -7.68 10.44 -7.41
C ASN A 77 -8.41 9.10 -7.14
N LEU A 78 -9.51 9.13 -6.37
CA LEU A 78 -10.40 7.99 -6.18
C LEU A 78 -11.53 7.98 -7.20
N ALA A 79 -12.32 6.90 -7.18
CA ALA A 79 -13.47 6.74 -8.06
C ALA A 79 -14.48 7.90 -7.91
N LEU A 80 -15.12 8.26 -9.03
CA LEU A 80 -16.18 9.27 -9.05
C LEU A 80 -17.28 8.92 -8.02
N GLY A 81 -17.75 9.93 -7.29
CA GLY A 81 -18.74 9.75 -6.22
C GLY A 81 -18.14 9.45 -4.84
N THR A 82 -16.82 9.27 -4.73
CA THR A 82 -16.15 9.20 -3.42
C THR A 82 -16.45 10.46 -2.62
N THR A 83 -17.00 10.28 -1.42
CA THR A 83 -17.37 11.39 -0.53
C THR A 83 -16.14 11.97 0.16
N GLN A 84 -16.26 13.20 0.67
CA GLN A 84 -15.19 13.80 1.48
C GLN A 84 -14.93 12.99 2.76
N GLY A 85 -15.98 12.43 3.38
CA GLY A 85 -15.85 11.55 4.55
C GLY A 85 -15.02 10.30 4.24
N GLN A 86 -15.27 9.65 3.10
CA GLN A 86 -14.46 8.52 2.64
C GLN A 86 -13.00 8.93 2.37
N ALA A 87 -12.77 10.10 1.79
CA ALA A 87 -11.40 10.60 1.59
C ALA A 87 -10.66 10.82 2.92
N PHE A 88 -11.34 11.28 3.97
CA PHE A 88 -10.75 11.36 5.32
C PHE A 88 -10.53 9.99 5.96
N GLN A 89 -11.43 9.03 5.75
CA GLN A 89 -11.23 7.65 6.20
C GLN A 89 -10.00 7.02 5.52
N PHE A 90 -9.85 7.23 4.21
CA PHE A 90 -8.65 6.84 3.47
C PHE A 90 -7.40 7.52 4.03
N LEU A 91 -7.45 8.84 4.25
CA LEU A 91 -6.32 9.60 4.81
C LEU A 91 -5.88 9.04 6.17
N GLY A 92 -6.84 8.74 7.04
CA GLY A 92 -6.57 8.13 8.34
C GLY A 92 -5.92 6.74 8.22
N ALA A 93 -6.46 5.88 7.36
CA ALA A 93 -5.88 4.56 7.09
C ALA A 93 -4.47 4.66 6.49
N ALA A 94 -4.24 5.61 5.58
CA ALA A 94 -2.94 5.83 4.96
C ALA A 94 -1.90 6.31 5.98
N ILE A 95 -2.27 7.22 6.88
CA ILE A 95 -1.39 7.70 7.95
C ILE A 95 -1.07 6.57 8.94
N ASP A 96 -2.08 5.85 9.41
CA ASP A 96 -1.90 4.72 10.34
C ASP A 96 -0.95 3.66 9.76
N HIS A 97 -1.11 3.34 8.47
CA HIS A 97 -0.38 2.27 7.83
C HIS A 97 1.00 2.67 7.29
N TYR A 98 1.14 3.83 6.64
CA TYR A 98 2.36 4.21 5.91
C TYR A 98 3.18 5.34 6.56
N CYS A 99 2.58 6.22 7.38
CA CYS A 99 3.28 7.34 8.03
C CYS A 99 2.72 7.67 9.42
N PRO A 100 2.81 6.75 10.40
CA PRO A 100 2.19 6.91 11.72
C PRO A 100 2.78 8.08 12.53
N ASP A 101 3.95 8.59 12.16
CA ASP A 101 4.52 9.83 12.68
C ASP A 101 3.68 11.08 12.34
N GLN A 102 2.81 11.00 11.33
CA GLN A 102 1.92 12.08 10.89
C GLN A 102 0.53 12.04 11.53
N VAL A 103 0.30 11.25 12.58
CA VAL A 103 -1.00 11.20 13.28
C VAL A 103 -1.45 12.58 13.78
N GLY A 104 -0.51 13.44 14.22
CA GLY A 104 -0.82 14.82 14.61
C GLY A 104 -1.37 15.67 13.46
N PHE A 105 -0.95 15.40 12.21
CA PHE A 105 -1.44 16.09 11.03
C PHE A 105 -2.95 15.84 10.87
N ILE A 106 -3.41 14.59 10.83
CA ILE A 106 -4.86 14.32 10.66
C ILE A 106 -5.70 14.79 11.85
N GLN A 107 -5.17 14.73 13.08
CA GLN A 107 -5.87 15.24 14.26
C GLN A 107 -6.15 16.75 14.18
N SER A 108 -5.30 17.52 13.48
CA SER A 108 -5.52 18.95 13.25
C SER A 108 -6.82 19.24 12.47
N ALA A 109 -7.40 18.26 11.78
CA ALA A 109 -8.69 18.43 11.11
C ALA A 109 -9.84 18.73 12.09
N GLY A 110 -9.77 18.23 13.34
CA GLY A 110 -10.78 18.45 14.37
C GLY A 110 -10.52 19.66 15.28
N ALA A 111 -9.44 20.42 15.03
CA ALA A 111 -9.08 21.61 15.79
C ALA A 111 -9.70 22.91 15.24
N HIS A 112 -10.55 22.80 14.22
CA HIS A 112 -11.26 23.88 13.54
C HIS A 112 -12.77 23.67 13.64
#